data_AF-A0A1V6SP61-F1
#
_entry.id   AF-A0A1V6SP61-F1
#
_cell.length_a   1.000
_cell.length_b   1.000
_cell.length_c   1.000
_cell.angle_alpha   90.00
_cell.angle_beta   90.00
_cell.angle_gamma   90.00
#
_symmetry.space_group_name_H-M   'P 1'
#
loop_
_entity.id
_entity.type
_entity.pdbx_description
1 polymer ?
#
loop_
_entity_poly.entity_id
_entity_poly.type
_entity_poly.pdbx_seq_one_letter_code
_entity_poly.pdbx_strand_id
1 'polypeptide(L)'
;MLSKLAFRAQLSASIPLYSNGTRRLFSATSPTTFSQTLPDSASTPINPRWLTMTKRRVGKCMMFGMKPAQIDEGGKILQQLAKEWRELVAGSEGFLTDKKRRSLFRHNVVWGEQGMLRHVNNVTYVRYAETARVNWTRNIGNYIDTANKKEWINMLGNTGIGLILKSIKVDYKFPMESPDKITVYQRLIPDPSGHLSSQSAFRLEVMILSEAHQRPAARCFEDIVIYDYKKNRKTVNTPPFVMEQFEAMWKQQEQEKENWRHRIAEIETRVRNLELKSWDRADAVEDNGSA
;
A
#
# COMPACT_ATOMS: atom_id res chain seq x y z
N MET A 1 49.70 49.57 -0.24
CA MET A 1 50.75 48.52 -0.31
C MET A 1 50.72 47.73 0.98
N LEU A 2 50.54 46.41 0.93
CA LEU A 2 51.06 45.44 1.89
C LEU A 2 50.85 44.02 1.35
N SER A 3 51.84 43.18 1.64
CA SER A 3 52.31 41.99 0.91
C SER A 3 51.63 40.67 1.30
N LYS A 4 51.60 39.73 0.35
CA LYS A 4 51.38 38.28 0.55
C LYS A 4 52.48 37.68 1.44
N LEU A 5 52.13 36.77 2.35
CA LEU A 5 52.78 35.47 2.67
C LEU A 5 52.60 35.06 4.15
N ALA A 6 51.85 33.98 4.36
CA ALA A 6 51.92 33.00 5.46
C ALA A 6 50.86 31.94 5.11
N PHE A 7 51.05 30.63 5.15
CA PHE A 7 52.02 29.79 5.84
C PHE A 7 51.98 28.41 5.14
N ARG A 8 53.14 27.75 5.00
CA ARG A 8 53.25 26.37 4.50
C ARG A 8 53.74 25.53 5.67
N ALA A 9 52.99 24.52 6.08
CA ALA A 9 53.51 23.40 6.87
C ALA A 9 52.66 22.14 6.57
N GLN A 10 53.34 21.11 6.09
CA GLN A 10 52.80 19.78 5.79
C GLN A 10 52.46 19.03 7.08
N LEU A 11 51.43 18.19 7.05
CA LEU A 11 51.42 16.93 7.79
C LEU A 11 50.68 15.88 6.96
N SER A 12 51.46 14.92 6.50
CA SER A 12 51.09 13.65 5.90
C SER A 12 50.24 12.81 6.85
N ALA A 13 49.09 12.33 6.37
CA ALA A 13 48.45 11.13 6.90
C ALA A 13 47.79 10.35 5.76
N SER A 14 48.15 9.07 5.71
CA SER A 14 47.93 8.05 4.71
C SER A 14 46.47 7.86 4.26
N ILE A 15 46.28 7.67 2.95
CA ILE A 15 45.04 7.18 2.34
C ILE A 15 44.96 5.66 2.60
N PRO A 16 43.93 5.14 3.27
CA PRO A 16 43.63 3.72 3.16
C PRO A 16 42.84 3.48 1.86
N LEU A 17 43.39 2.64 0.97
CA LEU A 17 42.60 2.01 -0.08
C LEU A 17 41.45 1.25 0.58
N TYR A 18 40.22 1.70 0.36
CA TYR A 18 39.05 0.88 0.71
C TYR A 18 38.98 -0.32 -0.23
N SER A 19 39.38 -1.45 0.34
CA SER A 19 39.20 -2.80 -0.16
C SER A 19 37.76 -3.06 -0.62
N ASN A 20 37.62 -3.80 -1.72
CA ASN A 20 36.37 -4.36 -2.24
C ASN A 20 35.64 -5.16 -1.15
N GLY A 21 34.70 -4.52 -0.46
CA GLY A 21 33.77 -5.16 0.45
C GLY A 21 32.60 -5.76 -0.30
N THR A 22 32.49 -7.08 -0.29
CA THR A 22 31.36 -7.88 -0.76
C THR A 22 30.03 -7.27 -0.31
N ARG A 23 29.11 -7.01 -1.25
CA ARG A 23 27.74 -6.57 -0.96
C ARG A 23 27.06 -7.57 -0.01
N ARG A 24 26.94 -7.23 1.27
CA ARG A 24 26.02 -7.94 2.17
C ARG A 24 24.60 -7.50 1.85
N LEU A 25 23.79 -8.44 1.39
CA LEU A 25 22.34 -8.29 1.35
C LEU A 25 21.85 -8.20 2.80
N PHE A 26 21.25 -7.07 3.17
CA PHE A 26 20.56 -6.95 4.45
C PHE A 26 19.28 -7.79 4.39
N SER A 27 19.35 -9.03 4.88
CA SER A 27 18.18 -9.82 5.25
C SER A 27 18.16 -9.91 6.77
N ALA A 28 17.35 -9.07 7.41
CA ALA A 28 17.05 -9.16 8.83
C ALA A 28 15.60 -9.62 8.99
N THR A 29 15.40 -10.92 9.06
CA THR A 29 14.16 -11.52 9.58
C THR A 29 14.35 -11.73 11.08
N SER A 30 13.72 -10.90 11.90
CA SER A 30 13.56 -11.18 13.33
C SER A 30 12.44 -12.20 13.53
N PRO A 31 12.60 -13.24 14.37
CA PRO A 31 11.52 -14.14 14.69
C PRO A 31 10.61 -13.48 15.74
N THR A 32 9.42 -13.06 15.33
CA THR A 32 8.32 -12.75 16.26
C THR A 32 7.55 -14.04 16.53
N THR A 33 7.60 -14.50 17.78
CA THR A 33 6.81 -15.63 18.29
C THR A 33 5.33 -15.24 18.31
N PHE A 34 4.59 -15.62 17.26
CA PHE A 34 3.12 -15.64 17.30
C PHE A 34 2.68 -17.04 17.72
N SER A 35 1.87 -17.10 18.77
CA SER A 35 1.22 -18.33 19.25
C SER A 35 0.47 -18.99 18.10
N GLN A 36 0.78 -20.25 17.83
CA GLN A 36 0.17 -21.03 16.74
C GLN A 36 -1.26 -21.40 17.11
N THR A 37 -2.22 -20.74 16.47
CA THR A 37 -3.51 -21.35 16.16
C THR A 37 -3.46 -21.84 14.72
N LEU A 38 -3.91 -23.07 14.49
CA LEU A 38 -3.95 -23.72 13.18
C LEU A 38 -4.70 -22.84 12.16
N PRO A 39 -4.21 -22.68 10.92
CA PRO A 39 -4.85 -21.81 9.94
C PRO A 39 -6.12 -22.46 9.37
N ASP A 40 -7.26 -21.83 9.60
CA ASP A 40 -8.45 -21.96 8.76
C ASP A 40 -8.08 -21.63 7.31
N SER A 41 -8.46 -22.49 6.38
CA SER A 41 -8.18 -22.41 4.94
C SER A 41 -8.77 -21.18 4.22
N ALA A 42 -9.47 -20.29 4.95
CA ALA A 42 -9.98 -19.00 4.46
C ALA A 42 -8.99 -17.81 4.65
N SER A 43 -7.87 -18.03 5.35
CA SER A 43 -7.03 -16.95 5.89
C SER A 43 -5.70 -16.69 5.15
N THR A 44 -5.32 -17.49 4.15
CA THR A 44 -4.01 -17.34 3.52
C THR A 44 -3.90 -15.97 2.82
N PRO A 45 -2.92 -15.13 3.20
CA PRO A 45 -2.68 -13.86 2.51
C PRO A 45 -2.35 -14.12 1.04
N ILE A 46 -2.92 -13.33 0.14
CA ILE A 46 -2.58 -13.42 -1.28
C ILE A 46 -1.09 -13.17 -1.44
N ASN A 47 -0.44 -13.99 -2.26
CA ASN A 47 0.99 -13.86 -2.54
C ASN A 47 1.28 -12.41 -2.99
N PRO A 48 2.21 -11.65 -2.36
CA PRO A 48 2.51 -10.28 -2.74
C PRO A 48 2.97 -10.10 -4.19
N ARG A 49 3.40 -11.19 -4.83
CA ARG A 49 3.80 -11.24 -6.26
C ARG A 49 2.70 -11.76 -7.17
N TRP A 50 1.49 -12.01 -6.66
CA TRP A 50 0.36 -12.60 -7.39
C TRP A 50 0.16 -11.93 -8.75
N LEU A 51 -0.06 -10.62 -8.79
CA LEU A 51 -0.29 -9.87 -10.03
C LEU A 51 0.83 -10.11 -11.07
N THR A 52 2.10 -10.03 -10.65
CA THR A 52 3.25 -10.25 -11.53
C THR A 52 3.34 -11.70 -12.00
N MET A 53 3.07 -12.66 -11.11
CA MET A 53 3.08 -14.09 -11.44
C MET A 53 1.95 -14.46 -12.39
N THR A 54 0.74 -13.96 -12.17
CA THR A 54 -0.42 -14.20 -13.03
C THR A 54 -0.18 -13.65 -14.44
N LYS A 55 0.36 -12.42 -14.57
CA LYS A 55 0.77 -11.89 -15.88
C LYS A 55 1.82 -12.76 -16.58
N ARG A 56 2.83 -13.23 -15.83
CA ARG A 56 3.87 -14.13 -16.36
C ARG A 56 3.29 -15.45 -16.83
N ARG A 57 2.34 -16.03 -16.09
CA ARG A 57 1.67 -17.28 -16.43
C ARG A 57 0.90 -17.15 -17.75
N VAL A 58 0.12 -16.09 -17.90
CA VAL A 58 -0.56 -15.80 -19.19
C VAL A 58 0.44 -15.57 -20.32
N GLY A 59 1.53 -14.84 -20.05
CA GLY A 59 2.60 -14.63 -21.02
C GLY A 59 3.29 -15.93 -21.46
N LYS A 60 3.50 -16.89 -20.54
CA LYS A 60 4.03 -18.22 -20.85
C LYS A 60 3.09 -18.97 -21.79
N CYS A 61 1.79 -18.95 -21.54
CA CYS A 61 0.80 -19.56 -22.45
C CYS A 61 0.91 -18.94 -23.85
N MET A 62 1.00 -17.61 -23.94
CA MET A 62 1.16 -16.89 -25.21
C MET A 62 2.45 -17.27 -25.96
N MET A 63 3.59 -17.32 -25.26
CA MET A 63 4.87 -17.67 -25.87
C MET A 63 4.92 -19.11 -26.37
N PHE A 64 4.24 -20.05 -25.70
CA PHE A 64 4.23 -21.46 -26.09
C PHE A 64 3.42 -21.73 -27.37
N GLY A 65 2.47 -20.85 -27.70
CA GLY A 65 1.52 -21.04 -28.80
C GLY A 65 0.10 -21.31 -28.31
N MET A 66 -0.82 -20.43 -28.71
CA MET A 66 -2.24 -20.52 -28.34
C MET A 66 -3.12 -20.46 -29.59
N LYS A 67 -4.25 -21.18 -29.55
CA LYS A 67 -5.30 -21.10 -30.57
C LYS A 67 -5.97 -19.71 -30.51
N PRO A 68 -6.60 -19.22 -31.61
CA PRO A 68 -7.22 -17.90 -31.64
C PRO A 68 -8.18 -17.60 -30.48
N ALA A 69 -9.03 -18.56 -30.10
CA ALA A 69 -9.95 -18.39 -28.96
C ALA A 69 -9.23 -18.25 -27.60
N GLN A 70 -8.08 -18.88 -27.44
CA GLN A 70 -7.26 -18.77 -26.22
C GLN A 70 -6.49 -17.44 -26.19
N ILE A 71 -6.09 -16.91 -27.35
CA ILE A 71 -5.50 -15.58 -27.48
C ILE A 71 -6.50 -14.51 -27.04
N ASP A 72 -7.75 -14.60 -27.51
CA ASP A 72 -8.81 -13.68 -27.09
C ASP A 72 -9.04 -13.73 -25.57
N GLU A 73 -9.14 -14.93 -24.99
CA GLU A 73 -9.32 -15.10 -23.54
C GLU A 73 -8.11 -14.60 -22.73
N GLY A 74 -6.89 -14.91 -23.16
CA GLY A 74 -5.66 -14.38 -22.55
C GLY A 74 -5.60 -12.85 -22.62
N GLY A 75 -6.00 -12.27 -23.75
CA GLY A 75 -6.14 -10.83 -23.94
C GLY A 75 -7.15 -10.20 -22.97
N LYS A 76 -8.32 -10.82 -22.77
CA LYS A 76 -9.33 -10.38 -21.80
C LYS A 76 -8.79 -10.39 -20.38
N ILE A 77 -8.08 -11.45 -19.97
CA ILE A 77 -7.45 -11.53 -18.65
C ILE A 77 -6.42 -10.41 -18.48
N LEU A 78 -5.51 -10.22 -19.44
CA LEU A 78 -4.50 -9.15 -19.36
C LEU A 78 -5.12 -7.77 -19.32
N GLN A 79 -6.19 -7.53 -20.09
CA GLN A 79 -6.93 -6.27 -20.05
C GLN A 79 -7.55 -6.03 -18.68
N GLN A 80 -8.17 -7.05 -18.08
CA GLN A 80 -8.72 -6.97 -16.73
C GLN A 80 -7.63 -6.67 -15.71
N LEU A 81 -6.51 -7.41 -15.73
CA LEU A 81 -5.37 -7.16 -14.85
C LEU A 81 -4.82 -5.74 -15.04
N ALA A 82 -4.75 -5.22 -16.26
CA ALA A 82 -4.24 -3.87 -16.53
C ALA A 82 -5.18 -2.77 -16.00
N LYS A 83 -6.50 -2.99 -16.05
CA LYS A 83 -7.51 -2.01 -15.62
C LYS A 83 -7.73 -2.02 -14.10
N GLU A 84 -7.81 -3.22 -13.52
CA GLU A 84 -8.30 -3.46 -12.15
C GLU A 84 -7.16 -3.73 -11.16
N TRP A 85 -5.88 -3.66 -11.54
CA TRP A 85 -4.78 -4.08 -10.67
C TRP A 85 -4.78 -3.42 -9.28
N ARG A 86 -5.15 -2.14 -9.15
CA ARG A 86 -5.16 -1.44 -7.87
C ARG A 86 -6.18 -2.08 -6.94
N GLU A 87 -7.38 -2.26 -7.47
CA GLU A 87 -8.48 -2.84 -6.74
C GLU A 87 -8.26 -4.33 -6.45
N LEU A 88 -7.65 -5.09 -7.35
CA LEU A 88 -7.23 -6.48 -7.07
C LEU A 88 -6.23 -6.55 -5.91
N VAL A 89 -5.19 -5.70 -5.93
CA VAL A 89 -4.14 -5.67 -4.89
C VAL A 89 -4.67 -5.13 -3.56
N ALA A 90 -5.33 -3.97 -3.55
CA ALA A 90 -5.80 -3.35 -2.32
C ALA A 90 -7.09 -4.00 -1.79
N GLY A 91 -8.00 -4.37 -2.68
CA GLY A 91 -9.30 -4.95 -2.37
C GLY A 91 -9.18 -6.30 -1.69
N SER A 92 -8.33 -7.19 -2.19
CA SER A 92 -8.13 -8.52 -1.60
C SER A 92 -7.59 -8.52 -0.15
N GLU A 93 -7.08 -7.37 0.30
CA GLU A 93 -6.60 -7.13 1.65
C GLU A 93 -7.55 -6.24 2.48
N GLY A 94 -8.71 -5.85 1.93
CA GLY A 94 -9.74 -5.09 2.62
C GLY A 94 -9.49 -3.59 2.73
N PHE A 95 -8.76 -3.00 1.77
CA PHE A 95 -8.52 -1.55 1.76
C PHE A 95 -9.58 -0.74 1.02
N LEU A 96 -10.47 -1.41 0.28
CA LEU A 96 -11.45 -0.72 -0.55
C LEU A 96 -12.70 -0.35 0.23
N THR A 97 -13.18 0.85 -0.06
CA THR A 97 -14.40 1.46 0.47
C THR A 97 -15.01 2.32 -0.65
N ASP A 98 -16.03 3.11 -0.36
CA ASP A 98 -16.58 4.08 -1.31
C ASP A 98 -15.47 4.95 -1.92
N LYS A 99 -15.48 5.11 -3.25
CA LYS A 99 -14.48 5.88 -3.99
C LYS A 99 -14.35 7.33 -3.49
N LYS A 100 -15.42 7.91 -2.93
CA LYS A 100 -15.42 9.24 -2.33
C LYS A 100 -14.56 9.32 -1.07
N ARG A 101 -14.33 8.21 -0.34
CA ARG A 101 -13.40 8.16 0.81
C ARG A 101 -11.93 8.12 0.41
N ARG A 102 -11.63 7.78 -0.85
CA ARG A 102 -10.25 7.66 -1.36
C ARG A 102 -9.52 9.00 -1.22
N SER A 103 -8.31 8.97 -0.66
CA SER A 103 -7.62 10.18 -0.20
C SER A 103 -6.60 10.76 -1.19
N LEU A 104 -5.67 9.93 -1.67
CA LEU A 104 -4.69 10.27 -2.69
C LEU A 104 -4.81 9.26 -3.81
N PHE A 105 -5.28 9.73 -4.98
CA PHE A 105 -5.41 8.91 -6.17
C PHE A 105 -4.48 9.44 -7.25
N ARG A 106 -3.54 8.61 -7.69
CA ARG A 106 -2.54 8.94 -8.72
C ARG A 106 -1.81 10.26 -8.47
N HIS A 107 -1.46 10.53 -7.21
CA HIS A 107 -0.65 11.68 -6.81
C HIS A 107 0.74 11.58 -7.42
N ASN A 108 1.26 12.65 -8.01
CA ASN A 108 2.56 12.63 -8.67
C ASN A 108 3.69 12.54 -7.64
N VAL A 109 4.65 11.65 -7.89
CA VAL A 109 5.93 11.62 -7.18
C VAL A 109 6.88 12.54 -7.92
N VAL A 110 7.20 13.69 -7.34
CA VAL A 110 8.00 14.72 -7.98
C VAL A 110 9.48 14.58 -7.64
N TRP A 111 10.35 15.05 -8.53
CA TRP A 111 11.79 14.88 -8.39
C TRP A 111 12.35 15.42 -7.06
N GLY A 112 11.77 16.51 -6.54
CA GLY A 112 12.17 17.13 -5.26
C GLY A 112 11.87 16.31 -4.01
N GLU A 113 11.13 15.20 -4.12
CA GLU A 113 10.87 14.28 -3.01
C GLU A 113 11.95 13.21 -2.86
N GLN A 114 12.90 13.16 -3.79
CA GLN A 114 14.02 12.23 -3.77
C GLN A 114 15.13 12.73 -2.84
N GLY A 115 15.79 11.79 -2.16
CA GLY A 115 16.99 12.07 -1.37
C GLY A 115 18.29 11.87 -2.16
N MET A 116 19.42 12.05 -1.47
CA MET A 116 20.77 11.85 -2.02
C MET A 116 20.98 10.46 -2.68
N LEU A 117 20.23 9.46 -2.23
CA LEU A 117 20.31 8.07 -2.72
C LEU A 117 19.50 7.81 -4.01
N ARG A 118 18.97 8.88 -4.66
CA ARG A 118 18.21 8.81 -5.93
C ARG A 118 16.89 8.03 -5.89
N HIS A 119 16.33 7.86 -4.71
CA HIS A 119 14.96 7.38 -4.51
C HIS A 119 14.22 8.33 -3.57
N VAL A 120 12.89 8.20 -3.51
CA VAL A 120 12.03 8.96 -2.59
C VAL A 120 12.56 8.84 -1.17
N ASN A 121 12.73 9.98 -0.51
CA ASN A 121 13.21 10.04 0.87
C ASN A 121 12.24 9.30 1.81
N ASN A 122 12.78 8.62 2.82
CA ASN A 122 11.99 7.83 3.76
C ASN A 122 10.92 8.65 4.49
N VAL A 123 11.21 9.90 4.87
CA VAL A 123 10.27 10.81 5.54
C VAL A 123 9.10 11.20 4.63
N THR A 124 9.30 11.20 3.30
CA THR A 124 8.23 11.53 2.35
C THR A 124 7.06 10.55 2.44
N TYR A 125 7.30 9.27 2.72
CA TYR A 125 6.22 8.29 2.88
C TYR A 125 5.31 8.61 4.07
N VAL A 126 5.87 9.14 5.15
CA VAL A 126 5.08 9.64 6.30
C VAL A 126 4.22 10.84 5.88
N ARG A 127 4.75 11.74 5.05
CA ARG A 127 3.99 12.88 4.51
C ARG A 127 2.84 12.44 3.60
N TYR A 128 3.04 11.40 2.80
CA TYR A 128 1.97 10.80 2.00
C TYR A 128 0.88 10.22 2.89
N ALA A 129 1.24 9.44 3.91
CA ALA A 129 0.28 8.87 4.85
C ALA A 129 -0.49 9.95 5.62
N GLU A 130 0.19 11.01 6.07
CA GLU A 130 -0.44 12.17 6.71
C GLU A 130 -1.44 12.89 5.79
N THR A 131 -1.00 13.25 4.58
CA THR A 131 -1.88 13.91 3.60
C THR A 131 -3.07 13.04 3.27
N ALA A 132 -2.85 11.73 3.12
CA ALA A 132 -3.89 10.75 2.90
C ALA A 132 -4.89 10.72 4.07
N ARG A 133 -4.44 10.70 5.33
CA ARG A 133 -5.32 10.75 6.50
C ARG A 133 -6.13 12.04 6.57
N VAL A 134 -5.50 13.19 6.32
CA VAL A 134 -6.18 14.50 6.31
C VAL A 134 -7.27 14.54 5.23
N ASN A 135 -6.94 14.10 4.01
CA ASN A 135 -7.92 14.05 2.91
C ASN A 135 -9.03 13.04 3.18
N TRP A 136 -8.72 11.89 3.77
CA TRP A 136 -9.71 10.89 4.16
C TRP A 136 -10.74 11.47 5.14
N THR A 137 -10.30 12.06 6.25
CA THR A 137 -11.17 12.71 7.23
C THR A 137 -12.00 13.85 6.59
N ARG A 138 -11.38 14.67 5.75
CA ARG A 138 -12.07 15.75 5.01
C ARG A 138 -13.15 15.21 4.08
N ASN A 139 -12.84 14.14 3.35
CA ASN A 139 -13.73 13.55 2.36
C ASN A 139 -14.95 12.89 3.00
N ILE A 140 -14.80 12.31 4.20
CA ILE A 140 -15.94 11.80 4.95
C ILE A 140 -16.93 12.94 5.22
N GLY A 141 -16.50 14.06 5.79
CA GLY A 141 -17.37 15.20 6.04
C GLY A 141 -17.94 15.85 4.77
N ASN A 142 -17.18 15.88 3.68
CA ASN A 142 -17.62 16.51 2.44
C ASN A 142 -18.61 15.68 1.63
N TYR A 143 -18.51 14.35 1.66
CA TYR A 143 -19.17 13.51 0.66
C TYR A 143 -19.93 12.31 1.22
N ILE A 144 -19.67 11.93 2.48
CA ILE A 144 -20.27 10.74 3.09
C ILE A 144 -21.19 11.15 4.24
N ASP A 145 -20.64 11.78 5.26
CA ASP A 145 -21.35 12.25 6.46
C ASP A 145 -21.48 13.77 6.39
N THR A 146 -22.28 14.23 5.43
CA THR A 146 -22.48 15.67 5.18
C THR A 146 -23.22 16.36 6.32
N ALA A 147 -24.02 15.62 7.10
CA ALA A 147 -24.72 16.12 8.27
C ALA A 147 -23.76 16.57 9.38
N ASN A 148 -22.65 15.84 9.59
CA ASN A 148 -21.61 16.18 10.56
C ASN A 148 -20.36 16.81 9.91
N LYS A 149 -20.51 17.46 8.75
CA LYS A 149 -19.39 18.03 7.99
C LYS A 149 -18.51 18.94 8.85
N LYS A 150 -19.13 19.81 9.65
CA LYS A 150 -18.41 20.79 10.47
C LYS A 150 -17.54 20.08 11.51
N GLU A 151 -18.07 19.03 12.12
CA GLU A 151 -17.42 18.19 13.12
C GLU A 151 -16.23 17.46 12.48
N TRP A 152 -16.40 16.84 11.31
CA TRP A 152 -15.31 16.20 10.55
C TRP A 152 -14.19 17.18 10.17
N ILE A 153 -14.53 18.40 9.76
CA ILE A 153 -13.52 19.43 9.47
C ILE A 153 -12.82 19.88 10.75
N ASN A 154 -13.54 20.03 11.86
CA ASN A 154 -12.94 20.37 13.16
C ASN A 154 -11.96 19.28 13.65
N MET A 155 -12.18 18.02 13.27
CA MET A 155 -11.25 16.92 13.59
C MET A 155 -9.83 17.11 13.01
N LEU A 156 -9.68 17.95 11.98
CA LEU A 156 -8.40 18.30 11.36
C LEU A 156 -7.71 19.49 12.03
N GLY A 157 -8.38 20.17 12.96
CA GLY A 157 -7.87 21.33 13.68
C GLY A 157 -7.59 21.02 15.16
N ASN A 158 -7.39 22.09 15.92
CA ASN A 158 -7.08 22.05 17.35
C ASN A 158 -8.12 22.81 18.21
N THR A 159 -9.28 23.17 17.65
CA THR A 159 -10.28 24.03 18.30
C THR A 159 -11.38 23.28 19.06
N GLY A 160 -11.38 21.95 19.00
CA GLY A 160 -12.39 21.11 19.65
C GLY A 160 -11.93 19.67 19.79
N ILE A 161 -12.67 18.74 19.21
CA ILE A 161 -12.25 17.34 19.13
C ILE A 161 -11.41 17.18 17.87
N GLY A 162 -10.16 16.71 18.01
CA GLY A 162 -9.22 16.53 16.91
C GLY A 162 -8.48 15.20 16.95
N LEU A 163 -7.79 14.90 15.85
CA LEU A 163 -6.98 13.69 15.69
C LEU A 163 -5.51 13.98 16.01
N ILE A 164 -4.91 13.15 16.86
CA ILE A 164 -3.47 13.17 17.15
C ILE A 164 -2.85 11.84 16.72
N LEU A 165 -1.82 11.90 15.88
CA LEU A 165 -1.00 10.72 15.55
C LEU A 165 -0.13 10.37 16.76
N LYS A 166 -0.40 9.24 17.43
CA LYS A 166 0.36 8.75 18.58
C LYS A 166 1.63 8.04 18.13
N SER A 167 1.55 7.21 17.10
CA SER A 167 2.68 6.47 16.57
C SER A 167 2.48 6.18 15.08
N ILE A 168 3.59 6.05 14.34
CA ILE A 168 3.59 5.53 12.98
C ILE A 168 4.76 4.58 12.79
N LYS A 169 4.48 3.38 12.28
CA LYS A 169 5.49 2.45 11.77
C LYS A 169 5.42 2.45 10.25
N VAL A 170 6.56 2.50 9.57
CA VAL A 170 6.63 2.41 8.09
C VAL A 170 7.48 1.22 7.67
N ASP A 171 6.89 0.32 6.89
CA ASP A 171 7.58 -0.79 6.24
C ASP A 171 7.80 -0.45 4.76
N TYR A 172 9.03 -0.05 4.42
CA TYR A 172 9.44 0.23 3.03
C TYR A 172 9.63 -1.09 2.26
N LYS A 173 9.01 -1.19 1.08
CA LYS A 173 9.01 -2.43 0.28
C LYS A 173 9.99 -2.38 -0.89
N PHE A 174 10.26 -1.19 -1.44
CA PHE A 174 11.31 -0.96 -2.44
C PHE A 174 11.63 0.53 -2.59
N PRO A 175 12.81 0.91 -3.12
CA PRO A 175 13.17 2.30 -3.37
C PRO A 175 12.40 2.84 -4.59
N MET A 176 11.26 3.49 -4.37
CA MET A 176 10.49 4.15 -5.43
C MET A 176 11.22 5.43 -5.92
N GLU A 177 11.20 5.68 -7.22
CA GLU A 177 11.88 6.81 -7.87
C GLU A 177 10.88 7.71 -8.60
N SER A 178 11.28 8.94 -8.90
CA SER A 178 10.53 9.85 -9.78
C SER A 178 11.00 9.68 -11.23
N PRO A 179 10.12 9.75 -12.23
CA PRO A 179 8.68 9.96 -12.14
C PRO A 179 7.90 8.69 -11.79
N ASP A 180 6.97 8.79 -10.86
CA ASP A 180 5.95 7.78 -10.56
C ASP A 180 4.66 8.49 -10.14
N LYS A 181 3.60 7.72 -9.92
CA LYS A 181 2.40 8.17 -9.24
C LYS A 181 2.10 7.21 -8.11
N ILE A 182 1.54 7.73 -7.02
CA ILE A 182 1.05 6.92 -5.92
C ILE A 182 -0.46 6.96 -5.80
N THR A 183 -1.02 5.83 -5.37
CA THR A 183 -2.38 5.79 -4.84
C THR A 183 -2.32 5.27 -3.42
N VAL A 184 -2.95 5.98 -2.48
CA VAL A 184 -2.91 5.67 -1.05
C VAL A 184 -4.28 5.22 -0.57
N TYR A 185 -4.33 4.06 0.08
CA TYR A 185 -5.52 3.50 0.69
C TYR A 185 -5.35 3.36 2.20
N GLN A 186 -6.47 3.43 2.92
CA GLN A 186 -6.53 3.23 4.37
C GLN A 186 -7.49 2.11 4.73
N ARG A 187 -7.10 1.31 5.71
CA ARG A 187 -7.89 0.23 6.29
C ARG A 187 -8.01 0.42 7.80
N LEU A 188 -9.23 0.34 8.33
CA LEU A 188 -9.46 0.45 9.76
C LEU A 188 -9.25 -0.92 10.40
N ILE A 189 -8.46 -0.96 11.46
CA ILE A 189 -8.19 -2.19 12.22
C ILE A 189 -8.12 -1.88 13.72
N PRO A 190 -8.47 -2.83 14.61
CA PRO A 190 -9.32 -4.00 14.35
C PRO A 190 -10.80 -3.58 14.16
N ASP A 191 -11.73 -4.53 14.22
CA ASP A 191 -13.17 -4.31 14.22
C ASP A 191 -13.60 -3.24 15.27
N PRO A 192 -14.32 -2.18 14.86
CA PRO A 192 -14.81 -1.14 15.76
C PRO A 192 -15.88 -1.61 16.76
N SER A 193 -16.59 -2.70 16.48
CA SER A 193 -17.75 -3.19 17.26
C SER A 193 -17.41 -3.79 18.64
N GLY A 194 -16.15 -3.69 19.07
CA GLY A 194 -15.67 -4.15 20.38
C GLY A 194 -15.01 -3.05 21.23
N HIS A 195 -13.83 -3.35 21.77
CA HIS A 195 -13.06 -2.51 22.71
C HIS A 195 -12.68 -1.10 22.22
N LEU A 196 -12.89 -0.76 20.94
CA LEU A 196 -12.68 0.60 20.41
C LEU A 196 -13.66 1.62 21.00
N SER A 197 -14.81 1.17 21.52
CA SER A 197 -15.72 2.03 22.31
C SER A 197 -15.09 2.55 23.61
N SER A 198 -14.16 1.78 24.20
CA SER A 198 -13.53 2.07 25.50
C SER A 198 -12.19 2.81 25.40
N GLN A 199 -11.65 2.97 24.19
CA GLN A 199 -10.39 3.65 23.94
C GLN A 199 -10.62 4.70 22.87
N SER A 200 -10.43 5.98 23.21
CA SER A 200 -10.44 7.09 22.25
C SER A 200 -9.22 7.08 21.34
N ALA A 201 -8.96 5.94 20.71
CA ALA A 201 -7.87 5.68 19.80
C ALA A 201 -8.30 4.61 18.79
N PHE A 202 -7.82 4.71 17.57
CA PHE A 202 -8.04 3.74 16.52
C PHE A 202 -6.77 3.54 15.71
N ARG A 203 -6.71 2.47 14.93
CA ARG A 203 -5.57 2.19 14.07
C ARG A 203 -5.96 2.21 12.61
N LEU A 204 -5.10 2.83 11.80
CA LEU A 204 -5.17 2.73 10.35
C LEU A 204 -3.96 1.96 9.85
N GLU A 205 -4.20 0.94 9.04
CA GLU A 205 -3.18 0.46 8.11
C GLU A 205 -3.29 1.28 6.82
N VAL A 206 -2.16 1.70 6.28
CA VAL A 206 -2.06 2.52 5.08
C VAL A 206 -1.23 1.78 4.03
N MET A 207 -1.76 1.64 2.82
CA MET A 207 -1.06 1.07 1.68
C MET A 207 -0.73 2.17 0.69
N ILE A 208 0.55 2.40 0.44
CA ILE A 208 1.04 3.34 -0.58
C ILE A 208 1.43 2.51 -1.80
N LEU A 209 0.58 2.50 -2.83
CA LEU A 209 0.84 1.81 -4.10
C LEU A 209 1.66 2.68 -5.04
N SER A 210 2.68 2.10 -5.66
CA SER A 210 3.33 2.65 -6.85
C SER A 210 2.54 2.25 -8.09
N GLU A 211 2.23 3.23 -8.94
CA GLU A 211 1.50 3.04 -10.17
C GLU A 211 2.38 2.47 -11.28
N ALA A 212 3.64 2.89 -11.36
CA ALA A 212 4.61 2.37 -12.32
C ALA A 212 4.94 0.90 -12.04
N HIS A 213 5.09 0.52 -10.76
CA HIS A 213 5.46 -0.85 -10.37
C HIS A 213 4.25 -1.75 -10.08
N GLN A 214 3.06 -1.17 -9.99
CA GLN A 214 1.80 -1.87 -9.70
C GLN A 214 1.83 -2.74 -8.44
N ARG A 215 2.49 -2.24 -7.38
CA ARG A 215 2.62 -2.93 -6.09
C ARG A 215 2.82 -1.93 -4.94
N PRO A 216 2.61 -2.35 -3.68
CA PRO A 216 2.91 -1.52 -2.52
C PRO A 216 4.38 -1.09 -2.48
N ALA A 217 4.64 0.22 -2.43
CA ALA A 217 5.95 0.82 -2.19
C ALA A 217 6.26 0.92 -0.70
N ALA A 218 5.25 1.19 0.11
CA ALA A 218 5.34 1.15 1.57
C ALA A 218 4.01 0.76 2.20
N ARG A 219 4.09 0.27 3.43
CA ARG A 219 2.94 0.17 4.33
C ARG A 219 3.18 0.99 5.57
N CYS A 220 2.14 1.67 6.05
CA CYS A 220 2.20 2.40 7.31
C CYS A 220 1.16 1.83 8.28
N PHE A 221 1.48 1.87 9.57
CA PHE A 221 0.58 1.50 10.65
C PHE A 221 0.51 2.67 11.61
N GLU A 222 -0.64 3.30 11.69
CA GLU A 222 -0.87 4.54 12.43
C GLU A 222 -1.71 4.24 13.67
N ASP A 223 -1.19 4.56 14.85
CA ASP A 223 -2.02 4.68 16.06
C ASP A 223 -2.49 6.13 16.17
N ILE A 224 -3.80 6.35 16.16
CA ILE A 224 -4.40 7.69 16.20
C ILE A 224 -5.26 7.81 17.45
N VAL A 225 -5.22 8.96 18.11
CA VAL A 225 -5.98 9.28 19.31
C VAL A 225 -6.98 10.38 19.00
N ILE A 226 -8.20 10.25 19.51
CA ILE A 226 -9.22 11.30 19.49
C ILE A 226 -9.04 12.13 20.77
N TYR A 227 -8.73 13.41 20.57
CA TYR A 227 -8.32 14.33 21.63
C TYR A 227 -9.28 15.49 21.76
N ASP A 228 -9.67 15.82 22.99
CA ASP A 228 -10.45 17.02 23.31
C ASP A 228 -9.47 18.13 23.69
N TYR A 229 -9.21 19.03 22.74
CA TYR A 229 -8.30 20.16 22.94
C TYR A 229 -8.82 21.19 23.95
N LYS A 230 -10.14 21.24 24.18
CA LYS A 230 -10.71 22.15 25.20
C LYS A 230 -10.48 21.60 26.62
N LYS A 231 -10.52 20.27 26.78
CA LYS A 231 -10.29 19.60 28.07
C LYS A 231 -8.85 19.13 28.26
N ASN A 232 -7.99 19.34 27.26
CA ASN A 232 -6.59 18.92 27.25
C ASN A 232 -6.40 17.45 27.65
N ARG A 233 -7.26 16.57 27.13
CA ARG A 233 -7.24 15.13 27.42
C ARG A 233 -7.85 14.33 26.25
N LYS A 234 -7.57 13.03 26.22
CA LYS A 234 -8.28 12.11 25.31
C LYS A 234 -9.78 12.18 25.58
N THR A 235 -10.60 12.02 24.54
CA THR A 235 -12.05 11.87 24.77
C THR A 235 -12.30 10.65 25.66
N VAL A 236 -13.42 10.62 26.38
CA VAL A 236 -13.78 9.44 27.19
C VAL A 236 -14.23 8.33 26.25
N ASN A 237 -15.11 8.67 25.31
CA ASN A 237 -15.61 7.79 24.26
C ASN A 237 -15.34 8.42 22.90
N THR A 238 -15.23 7.58 21.87
CA THR A 238 -15.25 8.01 20.47
C THR A 238 -16.58 8.72 20.17
N PRO A 239 -16.58 9.89 19.49
CA PRO A 239 -17.82 10.58 19.13
C PRO A 239 -18.76 9.69 18.30
N PRO A 240 -20.09 9.72 18.53
CA PRO A 240 -21.03 8.82 17.85
C PRO A 240 -20.95 8.87 16.32
N PHE A 241 -20.86 10.08 15.74
CA PHE A 241 -20.74 10.24 14.28
C PHE A 241 -19.47 9.61 13.71
N VAL A 242 -18.37 9.58 14.49
CA VAL A 242 -17.13 8.90 14.08
C VAL A 242 -17.31 7.39 14.13
N MET A 243 -17.92 6.87 15.21
CA MET A 243 -18.13 5.44 15.39
C MET A 243 -19.05 4.87 14.30
N GLU A 244 -20.15 5.54 13.99
CA GLU A 244 -21.06 5.14 12.91
C GLU A 244 -20.33 5.01 11.56
N GLN A 245 -19.46 5.99 11.25
CA GLN A 245 -18.67 5.94 10.03
C GLN A 245 -17.58 4.86 10.06
N PHE A 246 -17.03 4.54 11.23
CA PHE A 246 -16.04 3.48 11.39
C PHE A 246 -16.67 2.10 11.20
N GLU A 247 -17.82 1.84 11.83
CA GLU A 247 -18.57 0.58 11.67
C GLU A 247 -18.99 0.37 10.21
N ALA A 248 -19.56 1.40 9.57
CA ALA A 248 -19.94 1.35 8.17
C ALA A 248 -18.73 1.07 7.25
N MET A 249 -17.61 1.75 7.51
CA MET A 249 -16.39 1.58 6.73
C MET A 249 -15.78 0.19 6.90
N TRP A 250 -15.71 -0.33 8.13
CA TRP A 250 -15.17 -1.64 8.41
C TRP A 250 -15.99 -2.76 7.76
N LYS A 251 -17.33 -2.68 7.85
CA LYS A 251 -18.23 -3.62 7.17
C LYS A 251 -18.03 -3.60 5.65
N GLN A 252 -17.85 -2.41 5.07
CA GLN A 252 -17.55 -2.29 3.65
C GLN A 252 -16.19 -2.89 3.28
N GLN A 253 -15.17 -2.69 4.12
CA GLN A 253 -13.83 -3.26 3.92
C GLN A 253 -13.86 -4.79 3.88
N GLU A 254 -14.57 -5.43 4.81
CA GLU A 254 -14.67 -6.89 4.83
C GLU A 254 -15.53 -7.42 3.67
N GLN A 255 -16.61 -6.73 3.29
CA GLN A 255 -17.41 -7.13 2.13
C GLN A 255 -16.61 -7.03 0.82
N GLU A 256 -15.91 -5.90 0.60
CA GLU A 256 -15.08 -5.72 -0.58
C GLU A 256 -13.93 -6.73 -0.60
N LYS A 257 -13.33 -7.04 0.55
CA LYS A 257 -12.29 -8.06 0.66
C LYS A 257 -12.73 -9.41 0.12
N GLU A 258 -13.93 -9.85 0.48
CA GLU A 258 -14.47 -11.10 -0.04
C GLU A 258 -14.75 -11.01 -1.55
N ASN A 259 -15.38 -9.93 -2.00
CA ASN A 259 -15.68 -9.71 -3.42
C ASN A 259 -14.41 -9.76 -4.30
N TRP A 260 -13.33 -9.11 -3.85
CA TRP A 260 -12.08 -9.05 -4.61
C TRP A 260 -11.26 -10.33 -4.51
N ARG A 261 -11.36 -11.07 -3.41
CA ARG A 261 -10.79 -12.43 -3.30
C ARG A 261 -11.48 -13.40 -4.26
N HIS A 262 -12.81 -13.36 -4.33
CA HIS A 262 -13.56 -14.15 -5.32
C HIS A 262 -13.15 -13.79 -6.75
N ARG A 263 -13.01 -12.49 -7.06
CA ARG A 263 -12.58 -12.04 -8.39
C ARG A 263 -11.15 -12.49 -8.74
N ILE A 264 -10.25 -12.54 -7.75
CA ILE A 264 -8.91 -13.13 -7.93
C ILE A 264 -8.99 -14.64 -8.19
N ALA A 265 -9.81 -15.37 -7.44
CA ALA A 265 -10.01 -16.81 -7.64
C ALA A 265 -10.55 -17.11 -9.05
N GLU A 266 -11.49 -16.32 -9.55
CA GLU A 266 -12.00 -16.43 -10.93
C GLU A 266 -10.89 -16.25 -11.96
N ILE A 267 -10.05 -15.22 -11.80
CA ILE A 267 -8.89 -14.98 -12.67
C ILE A 267 -7.93 -16.18 -12.61
N GLU A 268 -7.63 -16.69 -11.42
CA GLU A 268 -6.77 -17.86 -11.22
C GLU A 268 -7.30 -19.10 -11.95
N THR A 269 -8.61 -19.38 -11.85
CA THR A 269 -9.26 -20.47 -12.57
C THR A 269 -9.16 -20.28 -14.09
N ARG A 270 -9.41 -19.07 -14.59
CA ARG A 270 -9.32 -18.75 -16.02
C ARG A 270 -7.89 -18.92 -16.55
N VAL A 271 -6.89 -18.45 -15.80
CA VAL A 271 -5.48 -18.65 -16.15
C VAL A 271 -5.10 -20.12 -16.12
N ARG A 272 -5.53 -20.88 -15.09
CA ARG A 272 -5.25 -22.32 -15.03
C ARG A 272 -5.86 -23.08 -16.21
N ASN A 273 -7.07 -22.71 -16.62
CA ASN A 273 -7.70 -23.28 -17.81
C ASN A 273 -6.94 -22.96 -19.10
N LEU A 274 -6.33 -21.78 -19.21
CA LEU A 274 -5.45 -21.47 -20.33
C LEU A 274 -4.18 -22.33 -20.31
N GLU A 275 -3.55 -22.49 -19.14
CA GLU A 275 -2.34 -23.32 -18.99
C GLU A 275 -2.60 -24.77 -19.42
N LEU A 276 -3.65 -25.39 -18.90
CA LEU A 276 -4.05 -26.77 -19.21
C LEU A 276 -4.36 -26.99 -20.69
N LYS A 277 -4.84 -25.95 -21.39
CA LYS A 277 -5.16 -26.02 -22.81
C LYS A 277 -4.02 -25.57 -23.72
N SER A 278 -2.91 -25.07 -23.16
CA SER A 278 -1.74 -24.58 -23.90
C SER A 278 -0.53 -25.46 -23.65
N TRP A 279 0.31 -25.12 -22.67
CA TRP A 279 1.60 -25.76 -22.41
C TRP A 279 1.54 -26.90 -21.38
N ASP A 280 0.51 -26.94 -20.52
CA ASP A 280 0.39 -27.92 -19.44
C ASP A 280 -0.58 -29.05 -19.82
N ARG A 281 -0.34 -29.67 -20.99
CA ARG A 281 -1.02 -30.87 -21.47
C ARG A 281 0.01 -31.92 -21.90
N ALA A 282 -0.35 -33.20 -21.78
CA ALA A 282 0.59 -34.31 -22.00
C ALA A 282 1.16 -34.35 -23.44
N ASP A 283 0.43 -33.81 -24.41
CA ASP A 283 0.77 -33.73 -25.84
C ASP A 283 1.22 -32.33 -26.27
N ALA A 284 1.64 -31.47 -25.32
CA ALA A 284 2.04 -30.11 -25.62
C ALA A 284 3.34 -30.09 -26.45
N VAL A 285 3.27 -29.52 -27.65
CA VAL A 285 4.43 -29.21 -28.49
C VAL A 285 4.49 -27.69 -28.64
N GLU A 286 5.66 -27.12 -28.36
CA GLU A 286 5.90 -25.68 -28.45
C GLU A 286 5.80 -25.23 -29.91
N ASP A 287 5.02 -24.17 -30.15
CA ASP A 287 4.92 -23.55 -31.47
C ASP A 287 6.09 -22.58 -31.66
N ASN A 288 7.10 -23.01 -32.43
CA ASN A 288 8.27 -22.20 -32.72
C ASN A 288 8.04 -21.14 -33.81
N GLY A 289 6.81 -21.02 -34.33
CA GLY A 289 6.49 -20.21 -35.49
C GLY A 289 7.07 -20.81 -36.78
N SER A 290 6.33 -20.68 -37.87
CA SER A 290 6.89 -20.89 -39.22
C SER A 290 7.53 -19.56 -39.63
N ALA A 291 8.86 -19.52 -39.73
CA ALA A 291 9.58 -18.37 -40.25
C ALA A 291 9.25 -18.12 -41.74
#